data_AF-A0A1N6EGI9-F1
#
_entry.id   AF-A0A1N6EGI9-F1
#
_cell.length_a   1.000
_cell.length_b   1.000
_cell.length_c   1.000
_cell.angle_alpha   90.00
_cell.angle_beta   90.00
_cell.angle_gamma   90.00
#
_symmetry.space_group_name_H-M   'P 1'
#
loop_
_entity.id
_entity.type
_entity.pdbx_description
1 polymer ?
#
loop_
_entity_poly.entity_id
_entity_poly.type
_entity_poly.pdbx_seq_one_letter_code
_entity_poly.pdbx_strand_id
1 'polypeptide(L)'
;MRLNKIHQDLKELYKGKERLNTILGVEFSHQEEAKLYTRILQVGQWYVAPFSFETYDSYAVKLTPNKRLLDSPVYSRSRWDHSIFSNNLANFLPMRQLRMLDTSDFVQYILDDWQLLEELSLPFREYTDSLDSLEFLKEYLHNEDKLKYLENPSEFYTKVYIDFWNHYYNTPQQKEYVELMNSMVKDKSYLPGFEIKDYGVWNARVYNAIGQKAYSYDLIDLSEQNKIQFYWQSFIQSHGFDASGYSFEILPNTNARTNLEFDLMLSHSDNIYLLPEKIQSHPLFLPLERIIKSSKSYNGDAHIEAAKTIDEELNDPLMAWDALVSAGYWSGVNFGIPNMDAWKAAIDLSEKHDWKEIHEVLTDQLEFYNHYKDKV
;
A
#
# COMPACT_ATOMS: atom_id res chain seq x y z
N MET A 1 13.19 10.00 22.03
CA MET A 1 12.45 10.72 20.97
C MET A 1 11.33 9.82 20.48
N ARG A 2 10.16 10.36 20.11
CA ARG A 2 8.98 9.57 19.69
C ARG A 2 9.15 9.13 18.23
N LEU A 3 8.61 7.96 17.84
CA LEU A 3 8.64 7.52 16.43
C LEU A 3 7.61 8.27 15.57
N ASN A 4 6.37 8.26 16.06
CA ASN A 4 5.22 9.03 15.61
C ASN A 4 4.14 8.88 16.70
N LYS A 5 3.12 9.73 16.66
CA LYS A 5 2.07 9.76 17.66
C LYS A 5 1.30 8.43 17.77
N ILE A 6 0.84 7.87 16.66
CA ILE A 6 0.03 6.63 16.63
C ILE A 6 0.77 5.48 17.30
N HIS A 7 2.03 5.26 16.95
CA HIS A 7 2.83 4.22 17.56
C HIS A 7 2.99 4.40 19.07
N GLN A 8 3.24 5.64 19.53
CA GLN A 8 3.40 5.92 20.96
C GLN A 8 2.10 5.72 21.74
N ASP A 9 0.98 6.18 21.20
CA ASP A 9 -0.33 6.04 21.82
C ASP A 9 -0.68 4.54 21.95
N LEU A 10 -0.55 3.77 20.86
CA LEU A 10 -0.79 2.33 20.89
C LEU A 10 0.19 1.59 21.82
N LYS A 11 1.46 1.97 21.85
CA LYS A 11 2.44 1.37 22.77
C LYS A 11 2.07 1.56 24.24
N GLU A 12 1.61 2.75 24.62
CA GLU A 12 1.20 3.02 26.02
C GLU A 12 -0.13 2.33 26.36
N LEU A 13 -1.12 2.33 25.46
CA LEU A 13 -2.39 1.62 25.63
C LEU A 13 -2.24 0.12 25.89
N TYR A 14 -1.12 -0.46 25.44
CA TYR A 14 -0.84 -1.89 25.50
C TYR A 14 0.33 -2.28 26.42
N LYS A 15 0.86 -1.33 27.19
CA LYS A 15 1.93 -1.57 28.15
C LYS A 15 1.51 -2.58 29.23
N GLY A 16 2.32 -3.61 29.43
CA GLY A 16 2.08 -4.66 30.42
C GLY A 16 1.06 -5.73 30.01
N LYS A 17 0.67 -5.80 28.73
CA LYS A 17 -0.26 -6.83 28.23
C LYS A 17 0.48 -7.98 27.54
N GLU A 18 0.76 -9.04 28.30
CA GLU A 18 1.66 -10.15 27.91
C GLU A 18 1.08 -11.10 26.84
N ARG A 19 -0.22 -11.05 26.53
CA ARG A 19 -0.90 -11.93 25.54
C ARG A 19 -1.23 -11.25 24.21
N LEU A 20 -0.65 -10.07 23.95
CA LEU A 20 -1.01 -9.28 22.76
C LEU A 20 -0.68 -9.99 21.45
N ASN A 21 0.52 -10.54 21.34
CA ASN A 21 1.00 -11.19 20.13
C ASN A 21 0.29 -12.53 19.85
N THR A 22 -0.18 -13.23 20.89
CA THR A 22 -0.87 -14.52 20.76
C THR A 22 -2.36 -14.36 20.48
N ILE A 23 -3.01 -13.32 21.02
CA ILE A 23 -4.45 -13.07 20.83
C ILE A 23 -4.70 -12.08 19.69
N LEU A 24 -4.09 -10.89 19.73
CA LEU A 24 -4.29 -9.88 18.69
C LEU A 24 -3.43 -10.12 17.44
N GLY A 25 -2.36 -10.92 17.57
CA GLY A 25 -1.40 -11.13 16.49
C GLY A 25 -0.50 -9.92 16.24
N VAL A 26 -0.35 -8.99 17.18
CA VAL A 26 0.39 -7.74 16.94
C VAL A 26 1.37 -7.43 18.05
N GLU A 27 2.41 -6.66 17.73
CA GLU A 27 3.38 -6.16 18.68
C GLU A 27 3.58 -4.64 18.48
N PHE A 28 3.09 -3.87 19.44
CA PHE A 28 3.25 -2.40 19.48
C PHE A 28 4.50 -1.94 20.24
N SER A 29 5.26 -2.86 20.84
CA SER A 29 6.48 -2.54 21.58
C SER A 29 7.54 -3.57 21.27
N HIS A 30 8.56 -3.18 20.50
CA HIS A 30 9.63 -4.07 20.06
C HIS A 30 11.00 -3.57 20.54
N GLN A 31 11.89 -4.47 20.96
CA GLN A 31 13.20 -4.09 21.52
C GLN A 31 14.07 -3.29 20.52
N GLU A 32 13.97 -3.61 19.23
CA GLU A 32 14.71 -2.95 18.16
C GLU A 32 13.90 -1.90 17.37
N GLU A 33 12.80 -1.37 17.91
CA GLU A 33 11.89 -0.44 17.18
C GLU A 33 12.62 0.73 16.51
N ALA A 34 13.57 1.36 17.20
CA ALA A 34 14.30 2.50 16.66
C ALA A 34 15.18 2.12 15.45
N LYS A 35 15.78 0.93 15.49
CA LYS A 35 16.61 0.37 14.42
C LYS A 35 15.75 -0.06 13.24
N LEU A 36 14.64 -0.75 13.50
CA LEU A 36 13.68 -1.14 12.45
C LEU A 36 13.11 0.09 11.74
N TYR A 37 12.71 1.11 12.48
CA TYR A 37 12.16 2.32 11.90
C TYR A 37 13.21 3.14 11.14
N THR A 38 14.42 3.28 11.69
CA THR A 38 15.52 3.95 10.98
C THR A 38 15.80 3.26 9.65
N ARG A 39 15.76 1.92 9.59
CA ARG A 39 15.93 1.18 8.32
C ARG A 39 14.82 1.48 7.32
N ILE A 40 13.56 1.58 7.76
CA ILE A 40 12.43 1.96 6.89
C ILE A 40 12.68 3.34 6.28
N LEU A 41 13.04 4.32 7.10
CA LEU A 41 13.30 5.69 6.63
C LEU A 41 14.57 5.77 5.76
N GLN A 42 15.60 5.01 6.09
CA GLN A 42 16.85 4.94 5.32
C GLN A 42 16.63 4.38 3.91
N VAL A 43 15.62 3.54 3.70
CA VAL A 43 15.28 3.06 2.36
C VAL A 43 14.28 3.96 1.63
N GLY A 44 14.08 5.21 2.08
CA GLY A 44 13.24 6.20 1.40
C GLY A 44 11.74 6.01 1.61
N GLN A 45 11.31 5.16 2.54
CA GLN A 45 9.89 4.90 2.85
C GLN A 45 9.35 5.86 3.91
N TRP A 46 9.64 7.16 3.78
CA TRP A 46 9.13 8.21 4.67
C TRP A 46 7.62 8.46 4.49
N TYR A 47 7.03 7.97 3.41
CA TYR A 47 5.62 8.17 3.04
C TYR A 47 4.63 7.24 3.76
N VAL A 48 5.08 6.54 4.80
CA VAL A 48 4.25 5.69 5.67
C VAL A 48 4.56 5.97 7.14
N ALA A 49 3.60 5.74 8.02
CA ALA A 49 3.75 5.86 9.48
C ALA A 49 3.64 4.47 10.14
N PRO A 50 4.76 3.78 10.42
CA PRO A 50 4.77 2.48 11.09
C PRO A 50 4.24 2.58 12.52
N PHE A 51 3.38 1.65 12.92
CA PHE A 51 2.81 1.63 14.27
C PHE A 51 2.93 0.27 14.98
N SER A 52 3.17 -0.81 14.24
CA SER A 52 3.43 -2.15 14.76
C SER A 52 4.68 -2.72 14.10
N PHE A 53 5.55 -3.35 14.90
CA PHE A 53 6.83 -3.90 14.46
C PHE A 53 6.92 -5.37 14.81
N GLU A 54 6.99 -6.23 13.80
CA GLU A 54 7.26 -7.66 13.96
C GLU A 54 8.70 -7.95 13.52
N THR A 55 9.21 -9.16 13.79
CA THR A 55 10.60 -9.56 13.49
C THR A 55 11.00 -9.31 12.03
N TYR A 56 10.07 -9.49 11.08
CA TYR A 56 10.32 -9.38 9.65
C TYR A 56 9.41 -8.39 8.91
N ASP A 57 8.24 -8.07 9.49
CA ASP A 57 7.21 -7.23 8.89
C ASP A 57 6.94 -6.01 9.77
N SER A 58 6.35 -4.97 9.19
CA SER A 58 5.79 -3.86 9.95
C SER A 58 4.46 -3.42 9.36
N TYR A 59 3.53 -3.03 10.22
CA TYR A 59 2.29 -2.40 9.79
C TYR A 59 2.41 -0.89 9.88
N ALA A 60 1.98 -0.21 8.84
CA ALA A 60 2.10 1.23 8.72
C ALA A 60 0.85 1.85 8.09
N VAL A 61 0.47 3.03 8.56
CA VAL A 61 -0.54 3.85 7.91
C VAL A 61 0.09 4.52 6.69
N LYS A 62 -0.54 4.45 5.51
CA LYS A 62 -0.12 5.24 4.35
C LYS A 62 -0.46 6.70 4.59
N LEU A 63 0.52 7.59 4.48
CA LEU A 63 0.27 9.03 4.50
C LEU A 63 -0.51 9.39 3.23
N THR A 64 -1.81 9.66 3.40
CA THR A 64 -2.74 9.87 2.28
C THR A 64 -3.25 11.31 2.34
N PRO A 65 -2.90 12.16 1.36
CA PRO A 65 -3.40 13.53 1.31
C PRO A 65 -4.92 13.62 1.47
N ASN A 66 -5.39 14.71 2.08
CA ASN A 66 -6.82 14.97 2.37
C ASN A 66 -7.53 13.90 3.23
N LYS A 67 -6.80 13.00 3.89
CA LYS A 67 -7.37 12.05 4.86
C LYS A 67 -6.70 12.23 6.23
N ARG A 68 -7.47 11.99 7.29
CA ARG A 68 -6.88 11.76 8.61
C ARG A 68 -6.10 10.46 8.59
N LEU A 69 -5.09 10.34 9.44
CA LEU A 69 -4.29 9.12 9.55
C LEU A 69 -5.16 7.93 9.97
N LEU A 70 -6.16 8.14 10.83
CA LEU A 70 -7.08 7.07 11.26
C LEU A 70 -7.94 6.54 10.10
N ASP A 71 -8.28 7.40 9.14
CA ASP A 71 -9.08 7.06 7.95
C ASP A 71 -8.21 6.55 6.78
N SER A 72 -6.89 6.58 6.93
CA SER A 72 -5.94 6.22 5.89
C SER A 72 -5.64 4.72 5.88
N PRO A 73 -5.40 4.12 4.70
CA PRO A 73 -5.21 2.68 4.61
C PRO A 73 -3.98 2.21 5.37
N VAL A 74 -4.08 1.01 5.94
CA VAL A 74 -2.96 0.33 6.56
C VAL A 74 -2.33 -0.60 5.54
N TYR A 75 -1.00 -0.56 5.47
CA TYR A 75 -0.20 -1.45 4.66
C TYR A 75 0.66 -2.35 5.54
N SER A 76 0.81 -3.60 5.10
CA SER A 76 1.87 -4.49 5.54
C SER A 76 3.11 -4.25 4.69
N ARG A 77 4.27 -4.13 5.32
CA ARG A 77 5.54 -3.88 4.63
C ARG A 77 6.39 -5.14 4.57
N SER A 78 6.92 -5.45 3.38
CA SER A 78 7.97 -6.43 3.15
C SER A 78 9.17 -5.79 2.42
N ARG A 79 10.27 -5.55 3.14
CA ARG A 79 11.50 -4.90 2.62
C ARG A 79 11.25 -3.55 1.91
N TRP A 80 11.04 -3.55 0.60
CA TRP A 80 10.91 -2.37 -0.26
C TRP A 80 9.45 -2.05 -0.62
N ASP A 81 8.57 -3.00 -0.37
CA ASP A 81 7.23 -3.07 -0.93
C ASP A 81 6.18 -3.02 0.18
N HIS A 82 5.03 -2.45 -0.16
CA HIS A 82 3.87 -2.34 0.72
C HIS A 82 2.68 -3.05 0.08
N SER A 83 1.97 -3.86 0.85
CA SER A 83 0.70 -4.47 0.45
C SER A 83 -0.43 -3.93 1.29
N ILE A 84 -1.52 -3.47 0.65
CA ILE A 84 -2.69 -3.02 1.39
C ILE A 84 -3.20 -4.14 2.30
N PHE A 85 -3.44 -3.79 3.55
CA PHE A 85 -3.84 -4.71 4.60
C PHE A 85 -5.28 -4.44 5.08
N SER A 86 -5.62 -3.17 5.28
CA SER A 86 -6.98 -2.70 5.57
C SER A 86 -7.21 -1.33 4.96
N ASN A 87 -8.48 -0.97 4.72
CA ASN A 87 -8.87 0.32 4.16
C ASN A 87 -8.65 1.51 5.11
N ASN A 88 -8.56 1.27 6.42
CA ASN A 88 -8.28 2.27 7.44
C ASN A 88 -7.71 1.62 8.72
N LEU A 89 -7.32 2.42 9.71
CA LEU A 89 -6.76 1.91 10.97
C LEU A 89 -7.81 1.19 11.83
N ALA A 90 -9.07 1.63 11.84
CA ALA A 90 -10.15 0.97 12.59
C ALA A 90 -10.34 -0.50 12.19
N ASN A 91 -10.23 -0.79 10.89
CA ASN A 91 -10.41 -2.13 10.33
C ASN A 91 -9.14 -2.99 10.41
N PHE A 92 -8.03 -2.47 10.96
CA PHE A 92 -6.78 -3.22 11.09
C PHE A 92 -6.95 -4.48 11.96
N LEU A 93 -7.56 -4.35 13.14
CA LEU A 93 -7.71 -5.47 14.07
C LEU A 93 -8.54 -6.63 13.48
N PRO A 94 -9.77 -6.42 12.97
CA PRO A 94 -10.53 -7.53 12.38
C PRO A 94 -9.81 -8.17 11.19
N MET A 95 -9.11 -7.39 10.35
CA MET A 95 -8.29 -7.93 9.26
C MET A 95 -7.07 -8.71 9.76
N ARG A 96 -6.49 -8.31 10.90
CA ARG A 96 -5.40 -9.05 11.55
C ARG A 96 -5.85 -10.37 12.12
N GLN A 97 -6.99 -10.38 12.78
CA GLN A 97 -7.62 -11.62 13.27
C GLN A 97 -7.92 -12.55 12.11
N LEU A 98 -8.48 -12.04 11.01
CA LEU A 98 -8.68 -12.83 9.79
C LEU A 98 -7.37 -13.47 9.29
N ARG A 99 -6.25 -12.74 9.25
CA ARG A 99 -4.95 -13.30 8.85
C ARG A 99 -4.51 -14.47 9.75
N MET A 100 -4.88 -14.47 11.04
CA MET A 100 -4.54 -15.55 11.98
C MET A 100 -5.45 -16.78 11.83
N LEU A 101 -6.61 -16.64 11.19
CA LEU A 101 -7.54 -17.73 10.90
C LEU A 101 -7.14 -18.54 9.64
N ASP A 102 -5.92 -18.35 9.14
CA ASP A 102 -5.38 -19.12 8.02
C ASP A 102 -5.06 -20.59 8.38
N THR A 103 -5.27 -20.97 9.65
CA THR A 103 -5.15 -22.33 10.18
C THR A 103 -6.37 -22.68 11.05
N SER A 104 -6.85 -23.92 10.94
CA SER A 104 -8.08 -24.37 11.63
C SER A 104 -7.99 -24.32 13.16
N ASP A 105 -6.80 -24.57 13.72
CA ASP A 105 -6.58 -24.59 15.17
C ASP A 105 -6.82 -23.21 15.81
N PHE A 106 -6.56 -22.14 15.06
CA PHE A 106 -6.76 -20.77 15.53
C PHE A 106 -8.23 -20.36 15.62
N VAL A 107 -9.12 -21.00 14.83
CA VAL A 107 -10.57 -20.74 14.89
C VAL A 107 -11.10 -21.09 16.28
N GLN A 108 -10.83 -22.32 16.75
CA GLN A 108 -11.28 -22.77 18.07
C GLN A 108 -10.61 -21.97 19.19
N TYR A 109 -9.33 -21.67 19.03
CA TYR A 109 -8.58 -20.86 19.99
C TYR A 109 -9.22 -19.48 20.22
N ILE A 110 -9.58 -18.76 19.14
CA ILE A 110 -10.22 -17.44 19.24
C ILE A 110 -11.63 -17.53 19.84
N LEU A 111 -12.38 -18.60 19.53
CA LEU A 111 -13.71 -18.80 20.10
C LEU A 111 -13.65 -19.08 21.62
N ASP A 112 -12.70 -19.92 22.06
CA ASP A 112 -12.51 -20.26 23.47
C ASP A 112 -12.07 -19.03 24.30
N ASP A 113 -11.27 -18.15 23.71
CA ASP A 113 -10.74 -16.93 24.34
C ASP A 113 -11.45 -15.64 23.86
N TRP A 114 -12.69 -15.71 23.37
CA TRP A 114 -13.38 -14.55 22.78
C TRP A 114 -13.48 -13.35 23.73
N GLN A 115 -13.79 -13.59 25.01
CA GLN A 115 -13.86 -12.52 26.01
C GLN A 115 -12.51 -11.82 26.20
N LEU A 116 -11.41 -12.57 26.13
CA LEU A 116 -10.07 -12.02 26.21
C LEU A 116 -9.72 -11.21 24.95
N LEU A 117 -10.15 -11.66 23.76
CA LEU A 117 -10.05 -10.87 22.53
C LEU A 117 -10.82 -9.55 22.65
N GLU A 118 -12.05 -9.56 23.18
CA GLU A 118 -12.85 -8.35 23.41
C GLU A 118 -12.14 -7.39 24.39
N GLU A 119 -11.61 -7.90 25.50
CA GLU A 119 -10.86 -7.12 26.49
C GLU A 119 -9.57 -6.52 25.92
N LEU A 120 -8.76 -7.33 25.23
CA LEU A 120 -7.50 -6.88 24.66
C LEU A 120 -7.72 -5.93 23.49
N SER A 121 -8.76 -6.11 22.68
CA SER A 121 -9.06 -5.21 21.55
C SER A 121 -9.70 -3.88 21.96
N LEU A 122 -10.34 -3.81 23.13
CA LEU A 122 -11.14 -2.64 23.54
C LEU A 122 -10.37 -1.32 23.44
N PRO A 123 -9.13 -1.19 23.95
CA PRO A 123 -8.43 0.10 23.91
C PRO A 123 -8.08 0.57 22.49
N PHE A 124 -7.79 -0.35 21.58
CA PHE A 124 -7.61 0.00 20.16
C PHE A 124 -8.93 0.45 19.54
N ARG A 125 -10.03 -0.27 19.81
CA ARG A 125 -11.36 0.09 19.30
C ARG A 125 -11.85 1.44 19.83
N GLU A 126 -11.57 1.76 21.09
CA GLU A 126 -11.81 3.08 21.67
C GLU A 126 -10.93 4.15 21.00
N TYR A 127 -9.64 3.84 20.77
CA TYR A 127 -8.70 4.75 20.11
C TYR A 127 -9.11 5.08 18.66
N THR A 128 -9.66 4.11 17.93
CA THR A 128 -10.11 4.29 16.54
C THR A 128 -11.60 4.61 16.40
N ASP A 129 -12.33 4.82 17.50
CA ASP A 129 -13.79 5.03 17.52
C ASP A 129 -14.58 3.96 16.73
N SER A 130 -14.25 2.69 16.94
CA SER A 130 -14.83 1.54 16.23
C SER A 130 -15.13 0.39 17.20
N LEU A 131 -16.04 0.66 18.13
CA LEU A 131 -16.43 -0.32 19.17
C LEU A 131 -17.09 -1.57 18.59
N ASP A 132 -17.72 -1.50 17.42
CA ASP A 132 -18.37 -2.63 16.74
C ASP A 132 -17.45 -3.39 15.78
N SER A 133 -16.16 -3.04 15.68
CA SER A 133 -15.25 -3.57 14.66
C SER A 133 -15.03 -5.09 14.70
N LEU A 134 -15.45 -5.78 15.76
CA LEU A 134 -15.33 -7.24 15.90
C LEU A 134 -16.66 -7.98 15.76
N GLU A 135 -17.79 -7.27 15.70
CA GLU A 135 -19.11 -7.92 15.63
C GLU A 135 -19.24 -8.79 14.38
N PHE A 136 -18.76 -8.32 13.23
CA PHE A 136 -18.79 -9.14 12.02
C PHE A 136 -17.88 -10.38 12.12
N LEU A 137 -16.71 -10.27 12.76
CA LEU A 137 -15.86 -11.43 13.02
C LEU A 137 -16.61 -12.44 13.91
N LYS A 138 -17.27 -11.96 14.96
CA LYS A 138 -18.07 -12.78 15.89
C LYS A 138 -19.17 -13.53 15.15
N GLU A 139 -19.98 -12.81 14.38
CA GLU A 139 -21.06 -13.35 13.58
C GLU A 139 -20.53 -14.38 12.57
N TYR A 140 -19.39 -14.09 11.93
CA TYR A 140 -18.78 -14.96 10.94
C TYR A 140 -18.32 -16.29 11.57
N LEU A 141 -17.70 -16.26 12.75
CA LEU A 141 -17.21 -17.45 13.45
C LEU A 141 -18.34 -18.29 14.07
N HIS A 142 -19.50 -17.72 14.36
CA HIS A 142 -20.66 -18.46 14.88
C HIS A 142 -21.61 -18.97 13.77
N ASN A 143 -21.27 -18.73 12.51
CA ASN A 143 -22.08 -19.14 11.38
C ASN A 143 -21.57 -20.47 10.81
N GLU A 144 -22.29 -21.57 11.03
CA GLU A 144 -21.95 -22.92 10.55
C GLU A 144 -21.69 -22.95 9.03
N ASP A 145 -22.46 -22.17 8.25
CA ASP A 145 -22.30 -22.06 6.81
C ASP A 145 -21.02 -21.35 6.38
N LYS A 146 -20.45 -20.52 7.25
CA LYS A 146 -19.18 -19.81 7.01
C LYS A 146 -17.99 -20.58 7.55
N LEU A 147 -18.16 -21.32 8.65
CA LEU A 147 -17.12 -22.15 9.27
C LEU A 147 -16.52 -23.18 8.30
N LYS A 148 -17.33 -23.76 7.40
CA LYS A 148 -16.83 -24.69 6.36
C LYS A 148 -15.73 -24.09 5.47
N TYR A 149 -15.68 -22.77 5.29
CA TYR A 149 -14.62 -22.10 4.53
C TYR A 149 -13.32 -21.95 5.35
N LEU A 150 -13.41 -21.98 6.68
CA LEU A 150 -12.27 -21.93 7.60
C LEU A 150 -11.73 -23.34 7.94
N GLU A 151 -12.44 -24.41 7.56
CA GLU A 151 -11.93 -25.79 7.67
C GLU A 151 -10.82 -26.08 6.63
N ASN A 152 -10.88 -25.42 5.47
CA ASN A 152 -9.80 -25.42 4.48
C ASN A 152 -9.45 -23.98 4.05
N PRO A 153 -8.78 -23.20 4.93
CA PRO A 153 -8.50 -21.79 4.67
C PRO A 153 -7.73 -21.58 3.38
N SER A 154 -6.83 -22.49 3.01
CA SER A 154 -6.01 -22.38 1.80
C SER A 154 -6.82 -22.34 0.50
N GLU A 155 -7.94 -23.08 0.44
CA GLU A 155 -8.81 -23.15 -0.74
C GLU A 155 -9.81 -21.99 -0.80
N PHE A 156 -10.29 -21.55 0.36
CA PHE A 156 -11.36 -20.54 0.42
C PHE A 156 -10.89 -19.15 0.86
N TYR A 157 -9.58 -18.95 1.04
CA TYR A 157 -8.99 -17.71 1.56
C TYR A 157 -9.52 -16.46 0.84
N THR A 158 -9.51 -16.48 -0.50
CA THR A 158 -10.01 -15.38 -1.33
C THR A 158 -11.47 -15.04 -1.03
N LYS A 159 -12.32 -16.05 -0.83
CA LYS A 159 -13.75 -15.87 -0.55
C LYS A 159 -13.95 -15.23 0.82
N VAL A 160 -13.31 -15.75 1.85
CA VAL A 160 -13.39 -15.23 3.22
C VAL A 160 -12.87 -13.80 3.27
N TYR A 161 -11.74 -13.53 2.61
CA TYR A 161 -11.15 -12.20 2.52
C TYR A 161 -12.09 -11.19 1.84
N ILE A 162 -12.71 -11.57 0.73
CA ILE A 162 -13.68 -10.72 0.03
C ILE A 162 -14.91 -10.43 0.91
N ASP A 163 -15.40 -11.41 1.68
CA ASP A 163 -16.52 -11.18 2.61
C ASP A 163 -16.17 -10.08 3.64
N PHE A 164 -14.96 -10.12 4.21
CA PHE A 164 -14.48 -9.09 5.15
C PHE A 164 -14.32 -7.72 4.47
N TRP A 165 -13.72 -7.66 3.29
CA TRP A 165 -13.59 -6.39 2.57
C TRP A 165 -14.93 -5.81 2.14
N ASN A 166 -15.88 -6.64 1.72
CA ASN A 166 -17.22 -6.19 1.38
C ASN A 166 -18.01 -5.71 2.61
N HIS A 167 -17.70 -6.21 3.80
CA HIS A 167 -18.28 -5.72 5.05
C HIS A 167 -17.64 -4.38 5.46
N TYR A 168 -16.32 -4.37 5.67
CA TYR A 168 -15.57 -3.24 6.25
C TYR A 168 -15.29 -2.10 5.25
N TYR A 169 -15.45 -2.35 3.95
CA TYR A 169 -15.27 -1.37 2.88
C TYR A 169 -16.38 -1.49 1.82
N ASN A 170 -17.65 -1.49 2.25
CA ASN A 170 -18.82 -1.57 1.37
C ASN A 170 -19.04 -0.29 0.53
N THR A 171 -18.17 -0.07 -0.45
CA THR A 171 -18.18 1.10 -1.34
C THR A 171 -18.44 0.67 -2.78
N PRO A 172 -18.90 1.58 -3.67
CA PRO A 172 -18.93 1.31 -5.11
C PRO A 172 -17.56 0.87 -5.65
N GLN A 173 -16.49 1.52 -5.19
CA GLN A 173 -15.11 1.22 -5.59
C GLN A 173 -14.68 -0.21 -5.26
N GLN A 174 -15.05 -0.72 -4.08
CA GLN A 174 -14.80 -2.12 -3.70
C GLN A 174 -15.52 -3.10 -4.62
N LYS A 175 -16.78 -2.83 -4.95
CA LYS A 175 -17.59 -3.71 -5.83
C LYS A 175 -17.01 -3.74 -7.24
N GLU A 176 -16.66 -2.58 -7.77
CA GLU A 176 -16.01 -2.44 -9.08
C GLU A 176 -14.64 -3.14 -9.12
N TYR A 177 -13.83 -3.01 -8.06
CA TYR A 177 -12.57 -3.73 -7.92
C TYR A 177 -12.79 -5.25 -7.98
N VAL A 178 -13.71 -5.78 -7.16
CA VAL A 178 -13.97 -7.23 -7.10
C VAL A 178 -14.50 -7.75 -8.43
N GLU A 179 -15.43 -7.04 -9.08
CA GLU A 179 -15.98 -7.42 -10.39
C GLU A 179 -14.89 -7.45 -11.46
N LEU A 180 -14.05 -6.42 -11.52
CA LEU A 180 -12.94 -6.33 -12.47
C LEU A 180 -11.95 -7.48 -12.28
N MET A 181 -11.48 -7.71 -11.05
CA MET A 181 -10.52 -8.78 -10.77
C MET A 181 -11.12 -10.14 -11.10
N ASN A 182 -12.35 -10.42 -10.69
CA ASN A 182 -13.06 -11.68 -11.03
C ASN A 182 -13.20 -11.88 -12.54
N SER A 183 -13.44 -10.81 -13.29
CA SER A 183 -13.53 -10.86 -14.76
C SER A 183 -12.17 -11.24 -15.37
N MET A 184 -11.10 -10.61 -14.90
CA MET A 184 -9.73 -10.95 -15.30
C MET A 184 -9.31 -12.36 -14.89
N VAL A 185 -9.84 -12.87 -13.75
CA VAL A 185 -9.68 -14.26 -13.27
C VAL A 185 -10.27 -15.27 -14.21
N LYS A 186 -11.54 -15.06 -14.51
CA LYS A 186 -12.33 -16.00 -15.27
C LYS A 186 -11.87 -16.09 -16.73
N ASP A 187 -11.40 -14.98 -17.29
CA ASP A 187 -10.98 -14.88 -18.69
C ASP A 187 -9.58 -14.28 -18.82
N LYS A 188 -8.65 -15.11 -19.28
CA LYS A 188 -7.27 -14.70 -19.50
C LYS A 188 -7.10 -13.65 -20.60
N SER A 189 -8.06 -13.54 -21.52
CA SER A 189 -8.09 -12.53 -22.58
C SER A 189 -8.91 -11.29 -22.21
N TYR A 190 -9.56 -11.24 -21.05
CA TYR A 190 -10.36 -10.09 -20.66
C TYR A 190 -9.48 -8.89 -20.27
N LEU A 191 -9.71 -7.76 -20.95
CA LEU A 191 -9.21 -6.45 -20.60
C LEU A 191 -10.38 -5.46 -20.66
N PRO A 192 -10.61 -4.64 -19.63
CA PRO A 192 -11.66 -3.63 -19.70
C PRO A 192 -11.33 -2.59 -20.79
N GLY A 193 -12.37 -1.95 -21.33
CA GLY A 193 -12.17 -0.74 -22.13
C GLY A 193 -11.41 0.31 -21.32
N PHE A 194 -10.54 1.08 -21.98
CA PHE A 194 -9.76 2.10 -21.28
C PHE A 194 -10.66 3.23 -20.79
N GLU A 195 -10.71 3.38 -19.47
CA GLU A 195 -11.43 4.45 -18.78
C GLU A 195 -10.67 4.78 -17.50
N ILE A 196 -10.48 6.07 -17.22
CA ILE A 196 -9.88 6.52 -15.96
C ILE A 196 -10.99 6.53 -14.91
N LYS A 197 -10.86 5.66 -13.91
CA LYS A 197 -11.80 5.50 -12.79
C LYS A 197 -11.09 5.63 -11.45
N ASP A 198 -11.84 6.06 -10.44
CA ASP A 198 -11.37 6.01 -9.06
C ASP A 198 -11.82 4.70 -8.40
N TYR A 199 -10.88 3.79 -8.18
CA TYR A 199 -11.04 2.54 -7.42
C TYR A 199 -10.70 2.73 -5.92
N GLY A 200 -10.57 3.98 -5.46
CA GLY A 200 -10.34 4.31 -4.06
C GLY A 200 -8.99 3.77 -3.57
N VAL A 201 -9.02 2.99 -2.49
CA VAL A 201 -7.80 2.40 -1.93
C VAL A 201 -7.13 1.37 -2.85
N TRP A 202 -7.82 0.95 -3.92
CA TRP A 202 -7.34 -0.05 -4.88
C TRP A 202 -6.70 0.54 -6.14
N ASN A 203 -6.62 1.87 -6.28
CA ASN A 203 -6.13 2.51 -7.52
C ASN A 203 -4.81 1.92 -8.04
N ALA A 204 -3.78 1.92 -7.19
CA ALA A 204 -2.47 1.38 -7.58
C ALA A 204 -2.57 -0.09 -8.00
N ARG A 205 -3.26 -0.93 -7.20
CA ARG A 205 -3.46 -2.34 -7.50
C ARG A 205 -4.18 -2.58 -8.83
N VAL A 206 -5.29 -1.86 -9.07
CA VAL A 206 -6.10 -2.01 -10.28
C VAL A 206 -5.33 -1.58 -11.51
N TYR A 207 -4.74 -0.37 -11.50
CA TYR A 207 -4.03 0.11 -12.66
C TYR A 207 -2.79 -0.72 -12.98
N ASN A 208 -2.10 -1.23 -11.97
CA ASN A 208 -1.00 -2.17 -12.16
C ASN A 208 -1.50 -3.49 -12.76
N ALA A 209 -2.61 -4.06 -12.27
CA ALA A 209 -3.18 -5.28 -12.82
C ALA A 209 -3.63 -5.10 -14.27
N ILE A 210 -4.29 -3.98 -14.61
CA ILE A 210 -4.71 -3.67 -15.97
C ILE A 210 -3.50 -3.46 -16.89
N GLY A 211 -2.52 -2.67 -16.46
CA GLY A 211 -1.27 -2.48 -17.19
C GLY A 211 -0.54 -3.80 -17.44
N GLN A 212 -0.48 -4.67 -16.44
CA GLN A 212 0.13 -5.99 -16.58
C GLN A 212 -0.67 -6.87 -17.56
N LYS A 213 -1.99 -6.88 -17.46
CA LYS A 213 -2.86 -7.67 -18.33
C LYS A 213 -2.73 -7.25 -19.80
N ALA A 214 -2.70 -5.94 -20.08
CA ALA A 214 -2.63 -5.39 -21.43
C ALA A 214 -1.40 -5.85 -22.23
N TYR A 215 -0.32 -6.21 -21.54
CA TYR A 215 0.92 -6.70 -22.16
C TYR A 215 1.06 -8.22 -22.14
N SER A 216 0.13 -8.98 -21.55
CA SER A 216 0.22 -10.44 -21.47
C SER A 216 0.09 -11.14 -22.83
N TYR A 217 0.70 -12.32 -22.96
CA TYR A 217 0.61 -13.19 -24.14
C TYR A 217 -0.82 -13.44 -24.66
N ASP A 218 -1.82 -13.48 -23.77
CA ASP A 218 -3.23 -13.72 -24.12
C ASP A 218 -3.87 -12.53 -24.89
N LEU A 219 -3.16 -11.40 -25.00
CA LEU A 219 -3.61 -10.16 -25.64
C LEU A 219 -2.60 -9.62 -26.68
N ILE A 220 -1.84 -10.51 -27.32
CA ILE A 220 -0.82 -10.13 -28.31
C ILE A 220 -1.38 -9.32 -29.49
N ASP A 221 -2.63 -9.57 -29.89
CA ASP A 221 -3.31 -8.89 -31.00
C ASP A 221 -3.80 -7.48 -30.68
N LEU A 222 -3.76 -7.07 -29.40
CA LEU A 222 -4.10 -5.69 -29.02
C LEU A 222 -3.05 -4.74 -29.59
N SER A 223 -3.49 -3.68 -30.27
CA SER A 223 -2.55 -2.72 -30.86
C SER A 223 -1.71 -2.03 -29.79
N GLU A 224 -0.43 -1.77 -30.09
CA GLU A 224 0.48 -1.08 -29.16
C GLU A 224 -0.07 0.29 -28.71
N GLN A 225 -0.74 1.02 -29.60
CA GLN A 225 -1.42 2.27 -29.27
C GLN A 225 -2.50 2.09 -28.19
N ASN A 226 -3.19 0.95 -28.15
CA ASN A 226 -4.20 0.68 -27.12
C ASN A 226 -3.57 0.16 -25.82
N LYS A 227 -2.39 -0.47 -25.87
CA LYS A 227 -1.66 -0.93 -24.68
C LYS A 227 -1.04 0.24 -23.90
N ILE A 228 -0.58 1.26 -24.62
CA ILE A 228 0.21 2.37 -24.06
C ILE A 228 -0.52 3.14 -22.96
N GLN A 229 -1.83 3.36 -23.13
CA GLN A 229 -2.66 4.09 -22.19
C GLN A 229 -2.81 3.35 -20.86
N PHE A 230 -2.88 2.02 -20.89
CA PHE A 230 -2.95 1.20 -19.68
C PHE A 230 -1.64 1.22 -18.91
N TYR A 231 -0.52 1.09 -19.62
CA TYR A 231 0.79 1.25 -19.00
C TYR A 231 0.96 2.64 -18.40
N TRP A 232 0.60 3.69 -19.13
CA TRP A 232 0.72 5.05 -18.66
C TRP A 232 -0.07 5.30 -17.38
N GLN A 233 -1.30 4.79 -17.29
CA GLN A 233 -2.09 4.91 -16.05
C GLN A 233 -1.48 4.16 -14.87
N SER A 234 -0.83 3.01 -15.11
CA SER A 234 -0.07 2.29 -14.08
C SER A 234 1.17 3.09 -13.65
N PHE A 235 1.92 3.65 -14.59
CA PHE A 235 3.16 4.37 -14.33
C PHE A 235 2.97 5.63 -13.48
N ILE A 236 1.88 6.37 -13.67
CA ILE A 236 1.61 7.60 -12.92
C ILE A 236 1.10 7.36 -11.49
N GLN A 237 0.91 6.10 -11.08
CA GLN A 237 0.58 5.78 -9.69
C GLN A 237 1.81 5.88 -8.78
N SER A 238 1.59 6.09 -7.49
CA SER A 238 2.64 5.95 -6.45
C SER A 238 3.36 4.60 -6.53
N HIS A 239 4.70 4.63 -6.65
CA HIS A 239 5.52 3.42 -6.66
C HIS A 239 5.73 2.83 -5.24
N GLY A 240 6.03 1.53 -5.16
CA GLY A 240 6.31 0.84 -3.88
C GLY A 240 5.08 0.45 -3.07
N PHE A 241 3.89 0.65 -3.64
CA PHE A 241 2.61 0.21 -3.08
C PHE A 241 1.96 -0.89 -3.91
N ASP A 242 1.13 -1.67 -3.22
CA ASP A 242 0.45 -2.86 -3.68
C ASP A 242 1.36 -3.88 -4.33
N ALA A 243 2.57 -3.95 -3.76
CA ALA A 243 3.58 -4.90 -4.14
C ALA A 243 3.43 -6.23 -3.38
N SER A 244 3.14 -7.28 -4.15
CA SER A 244 2.42 -8.50 -3.79
C SER A 244 2.78 -9.10 -2.42
N GLY A 245 1.81 -9.13 -1.50
CA GLY A 245 1.88 -9.86 -0.22
C GLY A 245 0.68 -10.77 0.05
N TYR A 246 -0.41 -10.65 -0.70
CA TYR A 246 -1.60 -11.49 -0.52
C TYR A 246 -2.18 -11.89 -1.88
N SER A 247 -2.11 -13.20 -2.15
CA SER A 247 -2.61 -13.84 -3.37
C SER A 247 -4.14 -13.68 -3.47
N PHE A 248 -4.60 -12.91 -4.45
CA PHE A 248 -5.84 -13.23 -5.15
C PHE A 248 -5.35 -14.16 -6.28
N GLU A 249 -6.05 -15.24 -6.66
CA GLU A 249 -5.56 -16.19 -7.70
C GLU A 249 -5.29 -15.56 -9.09
N ILE A 250 -5.30 -14.22 -9.22
CA ILE A 250 -4.95 -13.42 -10.38
C ILE A 250 -4.00 -12.27 -10.03
N LEU A 251 -2.97 -12.19 -10.87
CA LEU A 251 -1.64 -11.66 -10.63
C LEU A 251 -1.59 -10.23 -10.07
N PRO A 252 -0.68 -10.03 -9.11
CA PRO A 252 0.30 -8.96 -9.19
C PRO A 252 1.72 -9.53 -9.16
N ASN A 253 2.52 -9.27 -10.19
CA ASN A 253 3.99 -9.26 -10.05
C ASN A 253 4.42 -7.80 -10.01
N THR A 254 4.38 -7.24 -8.82
CA THR A 254 4.97 -5.94 -8.58
C THR A 254 6.47 -6.10 -8.49
N ASN A 255 7.12 -5.61 -9.53
CA ASN A 255 7.98 -4.47 -9.34
C ASN A 255 7.55 -3.50 -10.43
N ALA A 256 7.97 -2.25 -10.36
CA ALA A 256 8.14 -1.45 -11.58
C ALA A 256 9.21 -2.03 -12.54
N ARG A 257 9.43 -3.35 -12.49
CA ARG A 257 10.02 -4.20 -13.52
C ARG A 257 8.87 -4.90 -14.22
N THR A 258 8.23 -4.11 -15.07
CA THR A 258 8.13 -4.45 -16.50
C THR A 258 7.78 -5.90 -16.79
N ASN A 259 6.56 -6.11 -17.30
CA ASN A 259 6.32 -7.30 -18.10
C ASN A 259 7.38 -7.37 -19.21
N LEU A 260 7.82 -8.60 -19.48
CA LEU A 260 8.75 -8.91 -20.55
C LEU A 260 8.31 -8.26 -21.87
N GLU A 261 7.01 -8.23 -22.19
CA GLU A 261 6.52 -7.59 -23.40
C GLU A 261 6.62 -6.05 -23.41
N PHE A 262 6.49 -5.39 -22.25
CA PHE A 262 6.70 -3.94 -22.14
C PHE A 262 8.18 -3.57 -22.24
N ASP A 263 9.03 -4.37 -21.60
CA ASP A 263 10.50 -4.30 -21.78
C ASP A 263 10.89 -4.54 -23.24
N LEU A 264 10.18 -5.41 -23.96
CA LEU A 264 10.40 -5.67 -25.38
C LEU A 264 9.93 -4.50 -26.26
N MET A 265 8.79 -3.87 -25.96
CA MET A 265 8.33 -2.64 -26.65
C MET A 265 9.37 -1.51 -26.51
N LEU A 266 10.01 -1.42 -25.35
CA LEU A 266 11.05 -0.44 -25.03
C LEU A 266 12.48 -0.97 -25.18
N SER A 267 12.65 -2.14 -25.81
CA SER A 267 13.97 -2.78 -26.03
C SER A 267 14.95 -1.87 -26.77
N HIS A 268 14.42 -0.86 -27.46
CA HIS A 268 15.15 0.31 -27.90
C HIS A 268 14.64 1.52 -27.13
N SER A 269 15.52 2.16 -26.37
CA SER A 269 15.19 3.33 -25.53
C SER A 269 14.53 4.46 -26.31
N ASP A 270 14.81 4.56 -27.61
CA ASP A 270 14.29 5.61 -28.49
C ASP A 270 12.82 5.41 -28.86
N ASN A 271 12.25 4.21 -28.65
CA ASN A 271 10.83 3.94 -28.88
C ASN A 271 9.92 4.77 -27.96
N ILE A 272 10.46 5.32 -26.86
CA ILE A 272 9.72 6.23 -25.99
C ILE A 272 9.25 7.51 -26.71
N TYR A 273 9.92 7.91 -27.79
CA TYR A 273 9.51 9.08 -28.58
C TYR A 273 8.42 8.75 -29.61
N LEU A 274 7.98 7.48 -29.69
CA LEU A 274 6.81 7.06 -30.46
C LEU A 274 5.52 7.12 -29.64
N LEU A 275 5.61 7.45 -28.34
CA LEU A 275 4.45 7.58 -27.47
C LEU A 275 3.53 8.72 -27.94
N PRO A 276 2.21 8.68 -27.68
CA PRO A 276 1.30 9.78 -28.00
C PRO A 276 1.79 11.13 -27.44
N GLU A 277 1.58 12.22 -28.17
CA GLU A 277 1.99 13.59 -27.79
C GLU A 277 1.46 14.01 -26.40
N LYS A 278 0.25 13.55 -26.04
CA LYS A 278 -0.32 13.77 -24.71
C LYS A 278 0.52 13.16 -23.58
N ILE A 279 1.18 12.02 -23.82
CA ILE A 279 2.09 11.41 -22.85
C ILE A 279 3.43 12.14 -22.86
N GLN A 280 3.97 12.45 -24.04
CA GLN A 280 5.26 13.15 -24.16
C GLN A 280 5.26 14.55 -23.55
N SER A 281 4.12 15.24 -23.57
CA SER A 281 3.95 16.57 -22.98
C SER A 281 3.66 16.55 -21.48
N HIS A 282 3.47 15.37 -20.88
CA HIS A 282 3.19 15.27 -19.44
C HIS A 282 4.47 15.40 -18.60
N PRO A 283 4.46 16.09 -17.44
CA PRO A 283 5.66 16.24 -16.60
C PRO A 283 6.35 14.93 -16.21
N LEU A 284 5.55 13.87 -15.99
CA LEU A 284 6.06 12.51 -15.68
C LEU A 284 6.71 11.77 -16.86
N PHE A 285 6.73 12.33 -18.08
CA PHE A 285 7.44 11.72 -19.21
C PHE A 285 8.96 11.66 -19.00
N LEU A 286 9.55 12.70 -18.41
CA LEU A 286 11.00 12.73 -18.14
C LEU A 286 11.42 11.64 -17.14
N PRO A 287 10.73 11.42 -16.01
CA PRO A 287 10.92 10.24 -15.19
C PRO A 287 10.89 8.91 -15.96
N LEU A 288 9.86 8.72 -16.79
CA LEU A 288 9.70 7.51 -17.61
C LEU A 288 10.92 7.32 -18.53
N GLU A 289 11.34 8.38 -19.21
CA GLU A 289 12.52 8.40 -20.07
C GLU A 289 13.80 7.98 -19.34
N ARG A 290 14.05 8.55 -18.15
CA ARG A 290 15.25 8.25 -17.37
C ARG A 290 15.25 6.81 -16.84
N ILE A 291 14.09 6.31 -16.40
CA ILE A 291 13.95 4.92 -15.94
C ILE A 291 14.23 3.94 -17.07
N ILE A 292 13.68 4.19 -18.26
CA ILE A 292 13.87 3.31 -19.42
C ILE A 292 15.33 3.28 -19.85
N LYS A 293 15.99 4.44 -19.88
CA LYS A 293 17.40 4.54 -20.27
C LYS A 293 18.35 3.95 -19.23
N SER A 294 18.05 4.09 -17.93
CA SER A 294 18.97 3.64 -16.88
C SER A 294 18.27 3.34 -15.54
N SER A 295 17.40 2.34 -15.53
CA SER A 295 16.57 1.99 -14.36
C SER A 295 17.36 1.75 -13.08
N LYS A 296 18.53 1.10 -13.16
CA LYS A 296 19.37 0.76 -12.00
C LYS A 296 20.11 1.94 -11.38
N SER A 297 20.25 3.05 -12.09
CA SER A 297 20.93 4.26 -11.59
C SER A 297 19.96 5.42 -11.38
N TYR A 298 18.65 5.19 -11.51
CA TYR A 298 17.66 6.25 -11.37
C TYR A 298 17.35 6.49 -9.89
N ASN A 299 17.50 7.74 -9.42
CA ASN A 299 17.37 8.10 -8.00
C ASN A 299 16.08 8.88 -7.69
N GLY A 300 15.19 9.07 -8.67
CA GLY A 300 13.94 9.81 -8.47
C GLY A 300 14.02 11.33 -8.71
N ASP A 301 15.18 11.89 -9.09
CA ASP A 301 15.35 13.34 -9.28
C ASP A 301 14.32 13.97 -10.24
N ALA A 302 14.08 13.35 -11.39
CA ALA A 302 13.10 13.83 -12.36
C ALA A 302 11.66 13.77 -11.83
N HIS A 303 11.35 12.88 -10.87
CA HIS A 303 10.03 12.88 -10.25
C HIS A 303 9.84 14.11 -9.34
N ILE A 304 10.90 14.61 -8.72
CA ILE A 304 10.86 15.85 -7.92
C ILE A 304 10.60 17.05 -8.84
N GLU A 305 11.31 17.12 -9.97
CA GLU A 305 11.08 18.15 -11.00
C GLU A 305 9.63 18.10 -11.50
N ALA A 306 9.13 16.90 -11.83
CA ALA A 306 7.76 16.70 -12.27
C ALA A 306 6.72 17.09 -11.21
N ALA A 307 6.95 16.71 -9.94
CA ALA A 307 6.05 17.04 -8.83
C ALA A 307 5.82 18.54 -8.71
N LYS A 308 6.89 19.34 -8.84
CA LYS A 308 6.81 20.80 -8.81
C LYS A 308 5.92 21.34 -9.94
N THR A 309 6.17 20.91 -11.18
CA THR A 309 5.36 21.34 -12.33
C THR A 309 3.89 20.90 -12.19
N ILE A 310 3.65 19.68 -11.71
CA ILE A 310 2.30 19.15 -11.49
C ILE A 310 1.55 19.99 -10.44
N ASP A 311 2.20 20.33 -9.33
CA ASP A 311 1.62 21.16 -8.27
C ASP A 311 1.39 22.61 -8.73
N GLU A 312 2.41 23.26 -9.31
CA GLU A 312 2.38 24.70 -9.61
C GLU A 312 1.65 25.05 -10.90
N GLU A 313 1.81 24.24 -11.95
CA GLU A 313 1.28 24.54 -13.30
C GLU A 313 -0.02 23.78 -13.60
N LEU A 314 -0.12 22.51 -13.16
CA LEU A 314 -1.32 21.70 -13.39
C LEU A 314 -2.34 21.77 -12.23
N ASN A 315 -1.95 22.34 -11.08
CA ASN A 315 -2.79 22.42 -9.88
C ASN A 315 -3.29 21.05 -9.39
N ASP A 316 -2.46 20.01 -9.52
CA ASP A 316 -2.77 18.64 -9.07
C ASP A 316 -1.85 18.20 -7.92
N PRO A 317 -2.09 18.67 -6.69
CA PRO A 317 -1.20 18.37 -5.58
C PRO A 317 -1.20 16.87 -5.20
N LEU A 318 -2.25 16.13 -5.55
CA LEU A 318 -2.31 14.69 -5.28
C LEU A 318 -1.35 13.92 -6.17
N MET A 319 -1.33 14.23 -7.47
CA MET A 319 -0.35 13.63 -8.38
C MET A 319 1.07 14.10 -8.08
N ALA A 320 1.25 15.35 -7.63
CA ALA A 320 2.55 15.83 -7.15
C ALA A 320 3.05 15.01 -5.94
N TRP A 321 2.16 14.72 -4.98
CA TRP A 321 2.47 13.83 -3.86
C TRP A 321 2.89 12.43 -4.34
N ASP A 322 2.13 11.81 -5.25
CA ASP A 322 2.46 10.48 -5.79
C ASP A 322 3.81 10.46 -6.53
N ALA A 323 4.16 11.55 -7.21
CA ALA A 323 5.47 11.72 -7.83
C ALA A 323 6.60 11.77 -6.78
N LEU A 324 6.42 12.51 -5.67
CA LEU A 324 7.41 12.56 -4.58
C LEU A 324 7.59 11.21 -3.87
N VAL A 325 6.49 10.49 -3.62
CA VAL A 325 6.52 9.10 -3.12
C VAL A 325 7.37 8.22 -4.04
N SER A 326 7.14 8.34 -5.35
CA SER A 326 7.88 7.60 -6.37
C SER A 326 9.36 7.96 -6.39
N ALA A 327 9.71 9.23 -6.17
CA ALA A 327 11.10 9.66 -6.01
C ALA A 327 11.78 8.98 -4.81
N GLY A 328 11.08 8.91 -3.66
CA GLY A 328 11.53 8.20 -2.47
C GLY A 328 11.76 6.71 -2.72
N TYR A 329 10.80 6.05 -3.37
CA TYR A 329 10.89 4.64 -3.73
C TYR A 329 12.11 4.31 -4.60
N TRP A 330 12.31 5.04 -5.71
CA TRP A 330 13.38 4.74 -6.65
C TRP A 330 14.78 4.94 -6.04
N SER A 331 14.96 5.96 -5.20
CA SER A 331 16.20 6.12 -4.43
C SER A 331 16.42 4.95 -3.47
N GLY A 332 15.37 4.54 -2.76
CA GLY A 332 15.40 3.39 -1.87
C GLY A 332 15.82 2.10 -2.55
N VAL A 333 15.11 1.72 -3.61
CA VAL A 333 15.32 0.46 -4.33
C VAL A 333 16.70 0.38 -4.99
N ASN A 334 17.17 1.46 -5.60
CA ASN A 334 18.43 1.43 -6.35
C ASN A 334 19.67 1.70 -5.50
N PHE A 335 19.54 2.50 -4.44
CA PHE A 335 20.70 2.98 -3.69
C PHE A 335 20.65 2.67 -2.19
N GLY A 336 19.50 2.25 -1.64
CA GLY A 336 19.34 1.98 -0.21
C GLY A 336 19.50 3.23 0.66
N ILE A 337 19.23 4.41 0.10
CA ILE A 337 19.31 5.71 0.79
C ILE A 337 18.03 6.52 0.55
N PRO A 338 17.62 7.39 1.49
CA PRO A 338 16.47 8.24 1.28
C PRO A 338 16.80 9.36 0.29
N ASN A 339 15.86 9.68 -0.59
CA ASN A 339 15.91 10.91 -1.36
C ASN A 339 15.48 12.07 -0.44
N MET A 340 16.45 12.76 0.16
CA MET A 340 16.21 13.82 1.13
C MET A 340 15.49 15.03 0.52
N ASP A 341 15.71 15.29 -0.76
CA ASP A 341 15.07 16.42 -1.45
C ASP A 341 13.60 16.12 -1.72
N ALA A 342 13.27 14.88 -2.10
CA ALA A 342 11.88 14.44 -2.22
C ALA A 342 11.13 14.51 -0.88
N TRP A 343 11.78 14.10 0.21
CA TRP A 343 11.16 14.14 1.54
C TRP A 343 10.90 15.59 1.99
N LYS A 344 11.86 16.49 1.84
CA LYS A 344 11.66 17.91 2.17
C LYS A 344 10.57 18.54 1.29
N ALA A 345 10.57 18.25 -0.01
CA ALA A 345 9.52 18.71 -0.90
C ALA A 345 8.13 18.19 -0.49
N ALA A 346 8.04 16.98 0.08
CA ALA A 346 6.78 16.44 0.58
C ALA A 346 6.31 17.15 1.85
N ILE A 347 7.23 17.56 2.73
CA ILE A 347 6.93 18.41 3.90
C ILE A 347 6.39 19.76 3.41
N ASP A 348 7.11 20.44 2.51
CA ASP A 348 6.71 21.74 1.97
C ASP A 348 5.35 21.67 1.25
N LEU A 349 5.12 20.61 0.46
CA LEU A 349 3.84 20.37 -0.22
C LEU A 349 2.70 20.17 0.79
N SER A 350 2.94 19.40 1.85
CA SER A 350 1.93 19.15 2.89
C SER A 350 1.59 20.41 3.69
N GLU A 351 2.56 21.30 3.92
CA GLU A 351 2.32 22.61 4.54
C GLU A 351 1.50 23.52 3.59
N LYS A 352 1.92 23.62 2.33
CA LYS A 352 1.26 24.45 1.30
C LYS A 352 -0.23 24.12 1.13
N HIS A 353 -0.60 22.85 1.22
CA HIS A 353 -1.98 22.37 0.99
C HIS A 353 -2.74 22.03 2.28
N ASP A 354 -2.25 22.49 3.44
CA ASP A 354 -2.88 22.32 4.77
C ASP A 354 -3.12 20.86 5.18
N TRP A 355 -2.26 19.93 4.76
CA TRP A 355 -2.29 18.52 5.18
C TRP A 355 -1.58 18.33 6.52
N LYS A 356 -2.13 18.94 7.57
CA LYS A 356 -1.49 19.09 8.90
C LYS A 356 -0.96 17.78 9.50
N GLU A 357 -1.77 16.71 9.51
CA GLU A 357 -1.35 15.44 10.10
C GLU A 357 -0.18 14.80 9.34
N ILE A 358 -0.13 14.96 8.00
CA ILE A 358 0.99 14.48 7.18
C ILE A 358 2.24 15.32 7.47
N HIS A 359 2.10 16.64 7.48
CA HIS A 359 3.20 17.57 7.78
C HIS A 359 3.86 17.26 9.13
N GLU A 360 3.04 17.06 10.17
CA GLU A 360 3.51 16.69 11.51
C GLU A 360 4.27 15.35 11.49
N VAL A 361 3.70 14.31 10.88
CA VAL A 361 4.36 13.00 10.81
C VAL A 361 5.67 13.06 10.03
N LEU A 362 5.70 13.71 8.87
CA LEU A 362 6.91 13.81 8.06
C LEU A 362 8.03 14.57 8.78
N THR A 363 7.67 15.62 9.53
CA THR A 363 8.61 16.41 10.33
C THR A 363 9.17 15.57 11.49
N ASP A 364 8.29 14.92 12.25
CA ASP A 364 8.68 14.00 13.34
C ASP A 364 9.60 12.89 12.84
N GLN A 365 9.28 12.31 11.67
CA GLN A 365 10.08 11.28 11.04
C GLN A 365 11.46 11.77 10.61
N LEU A 366 11.55 13.00 10.10
CA LEU A 366 12.80 13.59 9.65
C LEU A 366 13.71 13.88 10.85
N GLU A 367 13.16 14.42 11.92
CA GLU A 367 13.85 14.57 13.20
C GLU A 367 14.30 13.21 13.74
N PHE A 368 13.41 12.22 13.71
CA PHE A 368 13.69 10.84 14.09
C PHE A 368 14.90 10.27 13.35
N TYR A 369 14.84 10.27 12.03
CA TYR A 369 15.89 9.75 11.18
C TYR A 369 17.23 10.45 11.43
N ASN A 370 17.25 11.78 11.47
CA ASN A 370 18.49 12.52 11.68
C ASN A 370 19.14 12.24 13.04
N HIS A 371 18.36 11.95 14.07
CA HIS A 371 18.90 11.58 15.36
C HIS A 371 19.52 10.19 15.36
N TYR A 372 18.91 9.21 14.67
CA TYR A 372 19.26 7.79 14.80
C TYR A 372 20.10 7.22 13.66
N LYS A 373 20.13 7.84 12.46
CA LYS A 373 20.80 7.28 11.26
C LYS A 373 22.26 6.85 11.44
N ASP A 374 22.99 7.46 12.37
CA ASP A 374 24.40 7.15 12.66
C ASP A 374 24.59 6.36 13.98
N LYS A 375 23.50 5.96 14.66
CA LYS A 375 23.52 5.40 16.01
C LYS A 375 23.02 3.96 16.13
N VAL A 376 22.27 3.45 15.14
CA VAL A 376 21.54 2.16 15.22
C VAL A 376 21.91 1.16 14.14
#